data_AF-D3B744-F1
#
_entry.id   AF-D3B744-F1
#
_cell.length_a   1.000
_cell.length_b   1.000
_cell.length_c   1.000
_cell.angle_alpha   90.00
_cell.angle_beta   90.00
_cell.angle_gamma   90.00
#
_symmetry.space_group_name_H-M   'P 1'
#
loop_
_entity.id
_entity.type
_entity.pdbx_description
1 polymer ?
#
loop_
_entity_poly.entity_id
_entity_poly.type
_entity_poly.pdbx_seq_one_letter_code
_entity_poly.pdbx_strand_id
1 'polypeptide(L)'
;MPCQIQSETTGFDIFKWLLDNRDHENNNVILDVDYLIDLANQNGNLEALKYMFEKNNFLYSGDEMNLKDLAIVEGDIQMFRYLVERDGLSDEYCLCLAHQMLSPYLPLRKSISSAIKNEHLDVLTYLCRYATTKTSEPRDYIKSAVKYNSMEALIWIHENVPNCGTVTFISLCQAIENRNFSMVKWIIEHLSEVDFVSINENNNINFDKFVF
;
A
#
# COMPACT_ATOMS: atom_id res chain seq x y z
N MET A 1 -5.48 -52.40 2.69
CA MET A 1 -4.18 -51.70 2.60
C MET A 1 -4.35 -50.41 3.39
N PRO A 2 -3.49 -50.10 4.38
CA PRO A 2 -3.62 -48.90 5.18
C PRO A 2 -3.24 -47.69 4.32
N CYS A 3 -4.11 -46.68 4.27
CA CYS A 3 -3.80 -45.35 3.75
C CYS A 3 -2.56 -44.82 4.45
N GLN A 4 -1.43 -44.79 3.75
CA GLN A 4 -0.34 -43.90 4.11
C GLN A 4 -0.83 -42.48 3.84
N ILE A 5 -1.42 -41.85 4.85
CA ILE A 5 -1.50 -40.38 4.90
C ILE A 5 -0.03 -39.95 4.95
N GLN A 6 0.50 -39.53 3.81
CA GLN A 6 1.84 -38.96 3.74
C GLN A 6 1.88 -37.77 4.70
N SER A 7 2.85 -37.84 5.59
CA SER A 7 3.24 -36.81 6.54
C SER A 7 3.20 -35.42 5.91
N GLU A 8 2.52 -34.49 6.59
CA GLU A 8 2.50 -33.05 6.30
C GLU A 8 2.04 -32.69 4.88
N THR A 9 0.79 -33.02 4.53
CA THR A 9 0.12 -32.34 3.41
C THR A 9 0.02 -30.86 3.79
N THR A 10 0.82 -30.00 3.16
CA THR A 10 0.80 -28.57 3.45
C THR A 10 -0.51 -27.98 2.94
N GLY A 11 -0.94 -26.83 3.49
CA GLY A 11 -2.13 -26.13 2.98
C GLY A 11 -2.03 -25.83 1.47
N PHE A 12 -0.81 -25.68 0.96
CA PHE A 12 -0.54 -25.47 -0.46
C PHE A 12 -0.71 -26.75 -1.32
N ASP A 13 -0.38 -27.92 -0.79
CA ASP A 13 -0.59 -29.19 -1.51
C ASP A 13 -2.09 -29.51 -1.66
N ILE A 14 -2.86 -29.24 -0.60
CA ILE A 14 -4.33 -29.34 -0.64
C ILE A 14 -4.89 -28.36 -1.67
N PHE A 15 -4.39 -27.12 -1.67
CA PHE A 15 -4.77 -26.10 -2.64
C PHE A 15 -4.52 -26.52 -4.09
N LYS A 16 -3.30 -27.01 -4.40
CA LYS A 16 -2.97 -27.51 -5.75
C LYS A 16 -3.90 -28.64 -6.17
N TRP A 17 -4.12 -29.60 -5.27
CA TRP A 17 -4.99 -30.73 -5.54
C TRP A 17 -6.42 -30.28 -5.84
N LEU A 18 -6.97 -29.36 -5.06
CA LEU A 18 -8.31 -28.79 -5.29
C LEU A 18 -8.40 -28.11 -6.65
N LEU A 19 -7.39 -27.29 -7.02
CA LEU A 19 -7.37 -26.59 -8.29
C LEU A 19 -7.27 -27.54 -9.49
N ASP A 20 -6.39 -28.55 -9.41
CA ASP A 20 -6.18 -29.54 -10.48
C ASP A 20 -7.39 -30.47 -10.69
N ASN A 21 -8.24 -30.67 -9.66
CA ASN A 21 -9.36 -31.61 -9.70
C ASN A 21 -10.75 -30.96 -9.83
N ARG A 22 -10.83 -29.63 -9.97
CA ARG A 22 -12.10 -28.89 -9.93
C ARG A 22 -13.08 -29.24 -11.07
N ASP A 23 -12.57 -29.58 -12.25
CA ASP A 23 -13.35 -29.79 -13.48
C ASP A 23 -13.70 -31.27 -13.75
N HIS A 24 -13.50 -32.16 -12.77
CA HIS A 24 -13.83 -33.58 -12.93
C HIS A 24 -15.35 -33.83 -12.90
N GLU A 25 -15.84 -34.70 -13.80
CA GLU A 25 -17.28 -35.03 -14.01
C GLU A 25 -18.05 -35.48 -12.74
N ASN A 26 -17.35 -35.85 -11.67
CA ASN A 26 -17.94 -36.27 -10.38
C ASN A 26 -17.73 -35.26 -9.24
N ASN A 27 -17.14 -34.08 -9.50
CA ASN A 27 -16.87 -33.08 -8.49
C ASN A 27 -18.00 -32.03 -8.47
N ASN A 28 -18.85 -32.07 -7.43
CA ASN A 28 -19.88 -31.05 -7.18
C ASN A 28 -19.31 -29.74 -6.60
N VAL A 29 -17.98 -29.59 -6.54
CA VAL A 29 -17.33 -28.40 -6.00
C VAL A 29 -17.19 -27.39 -7.12
N ILE A 30 -18.14 -26.46 -7.23
CA ILE A 30 -17.96 -25.23 -8.01
C ILE A 30 -16.94 -24.39 -7.24
N LEU A 31 -15.66 -24.53 -7.58
CA LEU A 31 -14.62 -23.66 -7.04
C LEU A 31 -14.68 -22.34 -7.79
N ASP A 32 -15.19 -21.32 -7.09
CA ASP A 32 -15.06 -19.94 -7.53
C ASP A 32 -13.57 -19.56 -7.48
N VAL A 33 -12.98 -19.44 -8.67
CA VAL A 33 -11.54 -19.17 -8.81
C VAL A 33 -11.22 -17.73 -8.44
N ASP A 34 -12.14 -16.79 -8.66
CA ASP A 34 -11.96 -15.40 -8.25
C ASP A 34 -11.89 -15.32 -6.72
N TYR A 35 -12.73 -16.09 -6.02
CA TYR A 35 -12.66 -16.22 -4.57
C TYR A 35 -11.32 -16.82 -4.08
N LEU A 36 -10.80 -17.84 -4.76
CA LEU A 36 -9.49 -18.43 -4.41
C LEU A 36 -8.34 -17.45 -4.61
N ILE A 37 -8.41 -16.64 -5.66
CA ILE A 37 -7.43 -15.60 -5.97
C ILE A 37 -7.47 -14.53 -4.88
N ASP A 38 -8.65 -14.06 -4.49
CA ASP A 38 -8.82 -13.08 -3.40
C ASP A 38 -8.26 -13.61 -2.08
N LEU A 39 -8.57 -14.88 -1.76
CA LEU A 39 -8.08 -15.54 -0.56
C LEU A 39 -6.54 -15.67 -0.58
N ALA A 40 -5.95 -16.02 -1.73
CA ALA A 40 -4.51 -16.10 -1.87
C ALA A 40 -3.86 -14.71 -1.71
N ASN A 41 -4.47 -13.67 -2.28
CA ASN A 41 -3.99 -12.30 -2.16
C ASN A 41 -4.07 -11.78 -0.71
N GLN A 42 -5.22 -11.94 -0.04
CA GLN A 42 -5.40 -11.54 1.36
C GLN A 42 -4.43 -12.24 2.32
N ASN A 43 -4.06 -13.48 2.01
CA ASN A 43 -3.09 -14.23 2.82
C ASN A 43 -1.62 -13.99 2.39
N GLY A 44 -1.36 -13.13 1.41
CA GLY A 44 -0.02 -12.93 0.84
C GLY A 44 0.60 -14.20 0.24
N ASN A 45 -0.23 -15.14 -0.19
CA ASN A 45 0.20 -16.44 -0.71
C ASN A 45 0.57 -16.34 -2.20
N LEU A 46 1.74 -15.74 -2.44
CA LEU A 46 2.29 -15.55 -3.79
C LEU A 46 2.49 -16.87 -4.55
N GLU A 47 2.79 -17.98 -3.87
CA GLU A 47 2.97 -19.27 -4.53
C GLU A 47 1.66 -19.84 -5.09
N ALA A 48 0.56 -19.73 -4.33
CA ALA A 48 -0.77 -20.08 -4.80
C ALA A 48 -1.18 -19.25 -6.01
N LEU A 49 -0.92 -17.94 -5.97
CA LEU A 49 -1.24 -17.02 -7.05
C LEU A 49 -0.45 -17.33 -8.32
N LYS A 50 0.87 -17.54 -8.21
CA LYS A 50 1.74 -17.95 -9.32
C LYS A 50 1.24 -19.23 -9.99
N TYR A 51 0.95 -20.25 -9.18
CA TYR A 51 0.46 -21.52 -9.66
C TYR A 51 -0.91 -21.41 -10.39
N MET A 52 -1.84 -20.61 -9.85
CA MET A 52 -3.13 -20.35 -10.50
C MET A 52 -2.97 -19.71 -11.88
N PHE A 53 -2.07 -18.73 -11.99
CA PHE A 53 -1.82 -18.02 -13.23
C PHE A 53 -1.07 -18.85 -14.27
N GLU A 54 -0.08 -19.64 -13.87
CA GLU A 54 0.63 -20.58 -14.76
C GLU A 54 -0.32 -21.59 -15.39
N LYS A 55 -1.26 -22.12 -14.61
CA LYS A 55 -2.17 -23.19 -15.06
C LYS A 55 -3.24 -22.72 -16.02
N ASN A 56 -3.66 -21.47 -15.95
CA ASN A 56 -4.92 -21.05 -16.57
C ASN A 56 -4.86 -19.71 -17.31
N ASN A 57 -3.72 -19.01 -17.33
CA ASN A 57 -3.53 -17.73 -18.01
C ASN A 57 -4.66 -16.71 -17.72
N PHE A 58 -5.22 -16.76 -16.51
CA PHE A 58 -6.47 -16.08 -16.20
C PHE A 58 -6.33 -14.55 -16.19
N LEU A 59 -7.37 -13.91 -16.73
CA LEU A 59 -7.71 -12.52 -16.50
C LEU A 59 -8.63 -12.49 -15.29
N TYR A 60 -8.17 -11.88 -14.19
CA TYR A 60 -9.00 -11.64 -13.02
C TYR A 60 -10.11 -10.65 -13.40
N SER A 61 -11.38 -11.09 -13.30
CA SER A 61 -12.55 -10.31 -13.68
C SER A 61 -13.14 -9.47 -12.55
N GLY A 62 -12.47 -9.41 -11.39
CA GLY A 62 -13.02 -8.76 -10.19
C GLY A 62 -13.62 -7.39 -10.47
N ASP A 63 -14.89 -7.25 -10.10
CA ASP A 63 -15.80 -6.22 -10.61
C ASP A 63 -15.43 -4.78 -10.22
N GLU A 64 -14.57 -4.56 -9.21
CA GLU A 64 -14.30 -3.21 -8.69
C GLU A 64 -12.84 -2.92 -8.29
N MET A 65 -12.12 -3.87 -7.70
CA MET A 65 -10.72 -3.68 -7.27
C MET A 65 -9.86 -4.80 -7.85
N ASN A 66 -8.83 -4.44 -8.63
CA ASN A 66 -7.94 -5.43 -9.21
C ASN A 66 -6.93 -5.95 -8.17
N LEU A 67 -6.27 -7.07 -8.46
CA LEU A 67 -5.31 -7.68 -7.53
C LEU A 67 -4.14 -6.76 -7.13
N LYS A 68 -3.75 -5.84 -8.01
CA LYS A 68 -2.68 -4.89 -7.72
C LYS A 68 -3.11 -3.91 -6.63
N ASP A 69 -4.35 -3.43 -6.69
CA ASP A 69 -4.91 -2.54 -5.69
C ASP A 69 -5.03 -3.24 -4.34
N LEU A 70 -5.48 -4.50 -4.32
CA LEU A 70 -5.54 -5.31 -3.10
C LEU A 70 -4.14 -5.51 -2.51
N ALA A 71 -3.13 -5.87 -3.31
CA ALA A 71 -1.75 -6.04 -2.85
C ALA A 71 -1.20 -4.74 -2.20
N ILE A 72 -1.57 -3.56 -2.70
CA ILE A 72 -1.21 -2.28 -2.07
C ILE A 72 -1.91 -2.10 -0.71
N VAL A 73 -3.21 -2.38 -0.66
CA VAL A 73 -4.01 -2.22 0.56
C VAL A 73 -3.53 -3.17 1.65
N GLU A 74 -3.17 -4.39 1.30
CA GLU A 74 -2.63 -5.42 2.22
C GLU A 74 -1.13 -5.29 2.49
N GLY A 75 -0.41 -4.48 1.71
CA GLY A 75 1.02 -4.25 1.92
C GLY A 75 1.94 -5.31 1.33
N ASP A 76 1.41 -6.21 0.50
CA ASP A 76 2.20 -7.25 -0.15
C ASP A 76 2.95 -6.70 -1.38
N ILE A 77 4.10 -6.08 -1.11
CA ILE A 77 4.96 -5.53 -2.16
C ILE A 77 5.46 -6.61 -3.13
N GLN A 78 5.67 -7.86 -2.67
CA GLN A 78 6.17 -8.93 -3.53
C GLN A 78 5.11 -9.35 -4.55
N MET A 79 3.86 -9.45 -4.10
CA MET A 79 2.72 -9.71 -4.96
C MET A 79 2.48 -8.56 -5.93
N PHE A 80 2.53 -7.31 -5.46
CA PHE A 80 2.37 -6.15 -6.33
C PHE A 80 3.43 -6.12 -7.44
N ARG A 81 4.71 -6.33 -7.10
CA ARG A 81 5.81 -6.37 -8.09
C ARG A 81 5.62 -7.50 -9.10
N TYR A 82 5.25 -8.69 -8.64
CA TYR A 82 4.98 -9.81 -9.54
C TYR A 82 3.83 -9.51 -10.52
N LEU A 83 2.73 -8.91 -10.04
CA LEU A 83 1.59 -8.54 -10.90
C LEU A 83 1.95 -7.44 -11.91
N VAL A 84 2.78 -6.48 -11.52
CA VAL A 84 3.28 -5.42 -12.42
C VAL A 84 4.19 -6.01 -13.51
N GLU A 85 5.13 -6.88 -13.13
CA GLU A 85 6.05 -7.56 -14.06
C GLU A 85 5.29 -8.45 -15.04
N ARG A 86 4.25 -9.16 -14.58
CA ARG A 86 3.42 -10.03 -15.41
C ARG A 86 2.71 -9.27 -16.54
N ASP A 87 2.29 -8.04 -16.26
CA ASP A 87 1.63 -7.18 -17.25
C ASP A 87 2.62 -6.55 -18.24
N GLY A 88 3.89 -6.97 -18.22
CA GLY A 88 4.94 -6.46 -19.11
C GLY A 88 5.43 -5.06 -18.75
N LEU A 89 5.04 -4.56 -17.58
CA LEU A 89 5.44 -3.26 -17.07
C LEU A 89 6.73 -3.45 -16.26
N SER A 90 7.89 -3.26 -16.89
CA SER A 90 9.18 -3.28 -16.19
C SER A 90 9.50 -1.92 -15.56
N ASP A 91 10.37 -1.89 -14.54
CA ASP A 91 10.73 -0.68 -13.79
C ASP A 91 11.14 0.51 -14.68
N GLU A 92 11.75 0.26 -15.85
CA GLU A 92 12.17 1.29 -16.82
C GLU A 92 10.99 1.88 -17.62
N TYR A 93 10.00 1.05 -17.98
CA TYR A 93 8.78 1.48 -18.69
C TYR A 93 7.71 2.05 -17.75
N CYS A 94 7.71 1.65 -16.47
CA CYS A 94 6.69 2.02 -15.49
C CYS A 94 6.65 3.53 -15.16
N LEU A 95 7.76 4.27 -15.29
CA LEU A 95 7.81 5.70 -14.94
C LEU A 95 6.89 6.58 -15.79
N CYS A 96 6.68 6.25 -17.07
CA CYS A 96 5.76 6.99 -17.94
C CYS A 96 4.34 6.43 -17.93
N LEU A 97 4.15 5.17 -17.48
CA LEU A 97 2.89 4.44 -17.49
C LEU A 97 2.32 4.18 -16.09
N ALA A 98 2.73 4.95 -15.08
CA ALA A 98 2.24 4.80 -13.69
C ALA A 98 0.71 4.80 -13.59
N HIS A 99 0.04 5.51 -14.50
CA HIS A 99 -1.43 5.55 -14.61
C HIS A 99 -2.04 4.27 -15.20
N GLN A 100 -1.26 3.43 -15.90
CA GLN A 100 -1.66 2.12 -16.43
C GLN A 100 -1.34 0.98 -15.45
N MET A 101 -0.42 1.21 -14.51
CA MET A 101 -0.09 0.23 -13.46
C MET A 101 -1.24 0.00 -12.49
N LEU A 102 -2.06 1.02 -12.26
CA LEU A 102 -3.09 1.07 -11.23
C LEU A 102 -4.47 1.21 -11.85
N SER A 103 -5.50 0.72 -11.15
CA SER A 103 -6.85 0.87 -11.64
C SER A 103 -7.32 2.34 -11.59
N PRO A 104 -8.33 2.72 -12.38
CA PRO A 104 -9.02 4.00 -12.21
C PRO A 104 -9.66 4.17 -10.82
N TYR A 105 -9.95 3.07 -10.11
CA TYR A 105 -10.57 3.08 -8.78
C TYR A 105 -9.57 3.44 -7.68
N LEU A 106 -8.33 2.97 -7.80
CA LEU A 106 -7.22 3.28 -6.90
C LEU A 106 -6.05 3.93 -7.67
N PRO A 107 -6.19 5.20 -8.10
CA PRO A 107 -5.11 5.92 -8.77
C PRO A 107 -3.91 6.14 -7.83
N LEU A 108 -2.73 6.38 -8.39
CA LEU A 108 -1.44 6.50 -7.67
C LEU A 108 -1.51 7.30 -6.37
N ARG A 109 -2.19 8.44 -6.37
CA ARG A 109 -2.34 9.26 -5.16
C ARG A 109 -3.11 8.55 -4.04
N LYS A 110 -4.20 7.85 -4.36
CA LYS A 110 -4.96 7.05 -3.40
C LYS A 110 -4.17 5.83 -2.95
N SER A 111 -3.41 5.19 -3.85
CA SER A 111 -2.52 4.08 -3.51
C SER A 111 -1.45 4.51 -2.50
N ILE A 112 -0.77 5.63 -2.75
CA ILE A 112 0.21 6.21 -1.81
C ILE A 112 -0.47 6.56 -0.49
N SER A 113 -1.64 7.21 -0.52
CA SER A 113 -2.38 7.50 0.72
C SER A 113 -2.80 6.25 1.49
N SER A 114 -3.08 5.13 0.80
CA SER A 114 -3.44 3.87 1.43
C SER A 114 -2.22 3.21 2.08
N ALA A 115 -1.08 3.22 1.39
CA ALA A 115 0.19 2.76 1.94
C ALA A 115 0.61 3.57 3.18
N ILE A 116 0.41 4.90 3.18
CA ILE A 116 0.63 5.74 4.36
C ILE A 116 -0.31 5.35 5.50
N LYS A 117 -1.61 5.25 5.21
CA LYS A 117 -2.66 4.94 6.21
C LYS A 117 -2.41 3.60 6.91
N ASN A 118 -1.96 2.60 6.15
CA ASN A 118 -1.73 1.25 6.66
C ASN A 118 -0.27 1.00 7.08
N GLU A 119 0.59 2.03 7.07
CA GLU A 119 2.01 1.94 7.46
C GLU A 119 2.84 0.96 6.60
N HIS A 120 2.44 0.75 5.34
CA HIS A 120 3.14 -0.10 4.39
C HIS A 120 4.29 0.67 3.73
N LEU A 121 5.38 0.86 4.49
CA LEU A 121 6.53 1.69 4.08
C LEU A 121 7.20 1.17 2.80
N ASP A 122 7.30 -0.14 2.63
CA ASP A 122 7.83 -0.78 1.42
C ASP A 122 7.01 -0.46 0.17
N VAL A 123 5.68 -0.58 0.25
CA VAL A 123 4.75 -0.19 -0.83
C VAL A 123 4.83 1.30 -1.09
N LEU A 124 4.85 2.13 -0.04
CA LEU A 124 5.03 3.57 -0.15
C LEU A 124 6.33 3.91 -0.90
N THR A 125 7.45 3.30 -0.51
CA THR A 125 8.75 3.55 -1.14
C THR A 125 8.74 3.20 -2.61
N TYR A 126 8.10 2.08 -2.98
CA TYR A 126 7.98 1.63 -4.35
C TYR A 126 7.11 2.57 -5.18
N LEU A 127 5.90 2.89 -4.69
CA LEU A 127 4.95 3.77 -5.39
C LEU A 127 5.49 5.19 -5.58
N CYS A 128 6.21 5.74 -4.59
CA CYS A 128 6.78 7.08 -4.67
C CYS A 128 7.83 7.25 -5.78
N ARG A 129 8.46 6.17 -6.26
CA ARG A 129 9.36 6.22 -7.43
C ARG A 129 8.62 6.64 -8.71
N TYR A 130 7.33 6.32 -8.79
CA TYR A 130 6.49 6.64 -9.95
C TYR A 130 5.78 7.99 -9.81
N ALA A 131 5.76 8.57 -8.61
CA ALA A 131 5.35 9.94 -8.40
C ALA A 131 6.43 10.86 -8.99
N THR A 132 6.34 11.18 -10.28
CA THR A 132 7.20 12.14 -10.98
C THR A 132 6.51 13.51 -11.15
N THR A 133 7.25 14.53 -11.57
CA THR A 133 6.69 15.87 -11.85
C THR A 133 5.61 15.85 -12.94
N LYS A 134 5.58 14.81 -13.79
CA LYS A 134 4.56 14.61 -14.83
C LYS A 134 3.24 14.02 -14.29
N THR A 135 3.25 13.46 -13.09
CA THR A 135 2.04 12.97 -12.38
C THR A 135 1.38 14.06 -11.52
N SER A 136 1.82 15.31 -11.70
CA SER A 136 1.42 16.65 -11.23
C SER A 136 0.08 16.88 -10.49
N GLU A 137 -0.36 16.00 -9.60
CA GLU A 137 -1.29 16.38 -8.54
C GLU A 137 -0.50 16.97 -7.36
N PRO A 138 -1.03 18.00 -6.68
CA PRO A 138 -0.44 18.52 -5.45
C PRO A 138 -0.26 17.37 -4.44
N ARG A 139 0.99 17.14 -4.02
CA ARG A 139 1.33 16.08 -3.07
C ARG A 139 1.16 16.63 -1.67
N ASP A 140 0.04 16.31 -1.05
CA ASP A 140 -0.18 16.56 0.38
C ASP A 140 0.17 15.29 1.18
N TYR A 141 1.34 14.70 0.92
CA TYR A 141 1.77 13.46 1.56
C TYR A 141 2.10 13.68 3.04
N ILE A 142 2.76 14.79 3.37
CA ILE A 142 2.96 15.22 4.76
C ILE A 142 1.62 15.29 5.51
N LYS A 143 0.63 15.97 4.94
CA LYS A 143 -0.71 16.07 5.55
C LYS A 143 -1.36 14.70 5.73
N SER A 144 -1.19 13.78 4.79
CA SER A 144 -1.73 12.42 4.88
C SER A 144 -1.04 11.62 5.98
N ALA A 145 0.29 11.68 6.07
CA ALA A 145 1.05 11.01 7.12
C ALA A 145 0.69 11.53 8.51
N VAL A 146 0.52 12.85 8.65
CA VAL A 146 0.05 13.45 9.90
C VAL A 146 -1.39 13.04 10.22
N LYS A 147 -2.30 13.08 9.24
CA LYS A 147 -3.70 12.67 9.42
C LYS A 147 -3.82 11.22 9.92
N TYR A 148 -3.02 10.31 9.36
CA TYR A 148 -3.04 8.89 9.74
C TYR A 148 -2.09 8.55 10.89
N ASN A 149 -1.42 9.56 11.47
CA ASN A 149 -0.47 9.39 12.55
C ASN A 149 0.75 8.51 12.21
N SER A 150 1.07 8.38 10.93
CA SER A 150 2.12 7.49 10.40
C SER A 150 3.49 8.17 10.48
N MET A 151 4.17 8.05 11.63
CA MET A 151 5.44 8.75 11.88
C MET A 151 6.57 8.30 10.95
N GLU A 152 6.70 6.99 10.70
CA GLU A 152 7.75 6.44 9.84
C GLU A 152 7.59 6.91 8.40
N ALA A 153 6.35 6.89 7.89
CA ALA A 153 6.03 7.43 6.58
C ALA A 153 6.31 8.93 6.50
N LEU A 154 5.98 9.72 7.54
CA LEU A 154 6.24 11.16 7.58
C LEU A 154 7.73 11.47 7.40
N ILE A 155 8.58 10.81 8.19
CA ILE A 155 10.05 10.98 8.13
C ILE A 155 10.56 10.59 6.75
N TRP A 156 10.21 9.39 6.28
CA TRP A 156 10.71 8.87 5.01
C TRP A 156 10.29 9.77 3.83
N ILE A 157 9.03 10.21 3.79
CA ILE A 157 8.50 11.07 2.73
C ILE A 157 9.23 12.41 2.69
N HIS A 158 9.47 13.03 3.86
CA HIS A 158 10.17 14.31 3.93
C HIS A 158 11.60 14.21 3.41
N GLU A 159 12.30 13.11 3.72
CA GLU A 159 13.70 12.90 3.32
C GLU A 159 13.86 12.49 1.85
N ASN A 160 12.89 11.76 1.27
CA ASN A 160 13.07 11.07 -0.01
C ASN A 160 12.19 11.60 -1.15
N VAL A 161 11.10 12.32 -0.84
CA VAL A 161 10.12 12.73 -1.86
C VAL A 161 10.19 14.24 -2.08
N PRO A 162 10.65 14.72 -3.24
CA PRO A 162 10.64 16.15 -3.54
C PRO A 162 9.20 16.66 -3.68
N ASN A 163 8.97 17.90 -3.22
CA ASN A 163 7.66 18.55 -3.22
C ASN A 163 6.58 17.70 -2.52
N CYS A 164 6.88 17.06 -1.38
CA CYS A 164 5.97 16.15 -0.66
C CYS A 164 4.85 16.82 0.16
N GLY A 165 4.76 18.15 0.06
CA GLY A 165 3.79 18.98 0.78
C GLY A 165 4.49 19.91 1.75
N THR A 166 3.71 20.74 2.43
CA THR A 166 4.22 21.66 3.46
C THR A 166 3.69 21.30 4.83
N VAL A 167 4.53 21.52 5.85
CA VAL A 167 4.11 21.48 7.24
C VAL A 167 3.39 22.81 7.54
N THR A 168 2.20 22.74 8.11
CA THR A 168 1.37 23.92 8.39
C THR A 168 0.84 23.85 9.83
N PHE A 169 0.22 24.94 10.31
CA PHE A 169 -0.49 24.93 11.58
C PHE A 169 -1.55 23.82 11.70
N ILE A 170 -2.24 23.51 10.60
CA ILE A 170 -3.24 22.43 10.57
C ILE A 170 -2.57 21.08 10.89
N SER A 171 -1.37 20.84 10.36
CA SER A 171 -0.59 19.65 10.68
C SER A 171 -0.27 19.58 12.18
N LEU A 172 0.11 20.70 12.80
CA LEU A 172 0.38 20.76 14.24
C LEU A 172 -0.86 20.42 15.08
N CYS A 173 -2.01 21.04 14.78
CA CYS A 173 -3.27 20.74 15.47
C CYS A 173 -3.61 19.25 15.37
N GLN A 174 -3.49 18.66 14.18
CA GLN A 174 -3.78 17.24 13.98
C GLN A 174 -2.82 16.33 14.76
N ALA A 175 -1.53 16.65 14.83
CA ALA A 175 -0.58 15.87 15.61
C ALA A 175 -0.84 15.95 17.12
N ILE A 176 -1.29 17.11 17.61
CA ILE A 176 -1.74 17.28 19.00
C ILE A 176 -2.99 16.43 19.26
N GLU A 177 -3.97 16.44 18.36
CA GLU A 177 -5.17 15.59 18.45
C GLU A 177 -4.83 14.09 18.46
N ASN A 178 -3.84 13.69 17.65
CA ASN A 178 -3.31 12.31 17.63
C ASN A 178 -2.56 11.93 18.91
N ARG A 179 -2.25 12.90 19.78
CA ARG A 179 -1.46 12.73 21.02
C ARG A 179 -0.08 12.10 20.76
N ASN A 180 0.46 12.32 19.57
CA ASN A 180 1.77 11.80 19.17
C ASN A 180 2.84 12.87 19.40
N PHE A 181 3.47 12.82 20.58
CA PHE A 181 4.48 13.79 20.98
C PHE A 181 5.67 13.86 20.01
N SER A 182 6.13 12.72 19.48
CA SER A 182 7.22 12.67 18.52
C SER A 182 6.85 13.41 17.22
N MET A 183 5.62 13.24 16.74
CA MET A 183 5.13 13.94 15.56
C MET A 183 4.95 15.44 15.81
N VAL A 184 4.45 15.84 16.99
CA VAL A 184 4.36 17.25 17.38
C VAL A 184 5.74 17.91 17.36
N LYS A 185 6.73 17.25 17.97
CA LYS A 185 8.11 17.74 17.99
C LYS A 185 8.67 17.91 16.57
N TRP A 186 8.54 16.86 15.76
CA TRP A 186 9.00 16.89 14.37
C TRP A 186 8.32 18.00 13.56
N ILE A 187 7.01 18.22 13.73
CA ILE A 187 6.28 19.30 13.06
C ILE A 187 6.82 20.66 13.47
N ILE A 188 7.04 20.90 14.76
CA ILE A 188 7.57 22.18 15.25
C ILE A 188 8.95 22.48 14.66
N GLU A 189 9.82 21.48 14.54
CA GLU A 189 11.15 21.60 13.91
C GLU A 189 11.09 21.98 12.42
N HIS A 190 9.99 21.66 11.74
CA HIS A 190 9.83 21.81 10.28
C HIS A 190 8.77 22.85 9.88
N LEU A 191 8.23 23.62 10.82
CA LEU A 191 7.32 24.73 10.54
C LEU A 191 8.08 25.89 9.89
N SER A 192 7.41 26.59 8.97
CA SER A 192 7.95 27.85 8.44
C SER A 192 8.00 28.91 9.54
N GLU A 193 8.94 29.85 9.45
CA GLU A 193 9.06 30.96 10.41
C GLU A 193 7.74 31.77 10.50
N VAL A 194 7.07 31.96 9.36
CA VAL A 194 5.79 32.66 9.27
C VAL A 194 4.69 31.91 10.03
N ASP A 195 4.59 30.60 9.83
CA ASP A 195 3.61 29.77 10.54
C ASP A 195 3.92 29.74 12.03
N PHE A 196 5.20 29.60 12.40
CA PHE A 196 5.63 29.58 13.80
C PHE A 196 5.22 30.87 14.55
N VAL A 197 5.51 32.04 13.98
CA VAL A 197 5.12 33.33 14.55
C VAL A 197 3.60 33.44 14.67
N SER A 198 2.88 33.10 13.60
CA SER A 198 1.41 33.16 13.57
C SER A 198 0.77 32.28 14.65
N ILE A 199 1.35 31.13 14.95
CA ILE A 199 0.85 30.21 15.97
C ILE A 199 1.11 30.75 17.38
N ASN A 200 2.31 31.27 17.60
CA ASN A 200 2.70 31.81 18.90
C ASN A 200 1.85 33.03 19.28
N GLU A 201 1.62 33.95 18.33
CA GLU A 201 0.85 35.18 18.55
C GLU A 201 -0.65 34.91 18.75
N ASN A 202 -1.25 33.99 18.00
CA ASN A 202 -2.70 33.80 18.00
C ASN A 202 -3.21 32.78 19.02
N ASN A 203 -2.38 31.81 19.44
CA ASN A 203 -2.86 30.65 20.21
C ASN A 203 -2.28 30.53 21.63
N ASN A 204 -1.39 31.43 22.07
CA ASN A 204 -0.74 31.37 23.39
C ASN A 204 -0.13 29.98 23.70
N ILE A 205 0.33 29.26 22.68
CA ILE A 205 0.99 27.96 22.86
C ILE A 205 2.40 28.24 23.37
N ASN A 206 2.65 27.92 24.64
CA ASN A 206 3.99 28.04 25.21
C ASN A 206 4.87 26.88 24.71
N PHE A 207 5.60 27.14 23.62
CA PHE A 207 6.57 26.20 23.05
C PHE A 207 7.79 25.96 23.96
N ASP A 208 8.06 26.82 24.96
CA ASP A 208 9.12 26.60 25.95
C ASP A 208 8.85 25.38 26.85
N LYS A 209 7.61 24.86 26.89
CA LYS A 209 7.30 23.58 27.55
C LYS A 209 7.69 22.36 26.72
N PHE A 210 7.99 22.56 25.44
CA PHE A 210 8.47 21.54 24.52
C PHE A 210 10.00 21.60 24.33
N VAL A 211 10.70 22.34 25.20
CA VAL A 211 12.16 22.56 25.15
C VAL A 211 12.93 21.25 25.02
N PHE A 212 13.86 21.31 24.07
CA PHE A 212 14.79 20.30 23.57
C PHE A 212 15.90 19.97 24.56
#